data_AF-A0A959RYL2-F1
#
_entry.id   AF-A0A959RYL2-F1
#
_cell.length_a   1.000
_cell.length_b   1.000
_cell.length_c   1.000
_cell.angle_alpha   90.00
_cell.angle_beta   90.00
_cell.angle_gamma   90.00
#
_symmetry.space_group_name_H-M   'P 1'
#
loop_
_entity.id
_entity.type
_entity.pdbx_description
1 polymer ?
#
loop_
_entity_poly.entity_id
_entity_poly.type
_entity_poly.pdbx_seq_one_letter_code
_entity_poly.pdbx_strand_id
1 'polypeptide(L)'
;MHLLEYERNLLNNLNEFEKDYKFVKPSNLNFNINKDDLKEFSPKDIIYPIIIKKLKKVIQEIKSDFQNNISKLNPNIIGLARIVEFNLDSSLSKFTDDNEQTLEAKKIAISGLERAANKVEDINEDLEVLYNKIRITLNNEFKELLEDLYSLSNIERLISVKLQVSKEKAIQEAKDRFQLFITQIVDWIKASYNQTQIVFESIREKVLGISSKVGLSSTDIELSEAMADYLVRVSSAFEKLPYVYKRLFSNDELTDTRIFIGRERELEKFEKAYNYWQNQQISSIMLIGEKGSGTSSLINIALNKLNPPNKVFRRKFHGTIYKESDLLDYLKDLLEIKNPESFEQLIEAINNLDARKIVIVENFEDFFLRVVDGFDSAKRMLEIITSTSKNILWILTCNTFAWNYLDRVMQIKDFFIFNIHFRELEKSVLEVAVLVRHNITGYNIAFIPSPSIEKQKSYKKLDEIEKQKYLQKEYFDRLHKLASNNIGIALFLWLRSIESADEEEIRITTDIELDFSFLSELSDQKLFSIMALILHDGLTVEEHSHIFNLNLKDSQLLFATLSDDGIIFKRGNLFKVNFQLYKPLVNLLRSKNIIH
;
A
#
# COMPACT_ATOMS: atom_id res chain seq x y z
N MET A 1 21.90 5.28 18.19
CA MET A 1 23.34 5.49 18.48
C MET A 1 23.66 5.05 19.91
N HIS A 2 23.00 5.62 20.92
CA HIS A 2 23.27 5.36 22.35
C HIS A 2 23.29 3.88 22.80
N LEU A 3 22.46 2.99 22.25
CA LEU A 3 22.47 1.57 22.69
C LEU A 3 23.85 0.89 22.53
N LEU A 4 24.62 1.26 21.51
CA LEU A 4 26.00 0.76 21.28
C LEU A 4 27.02 1.41 22.23
N GLU A 5 26.76 2.65 22.64
CA GLU A 5 27.58 3.42 23.57
C GLU A 5 27.42 2.88 25.00
N TYR A 6 26.19 2.53 25.38
CA TYR A 6 25.87 1.82 26.63
C TYR A 6 26.40 0.38 26.63
N GLU A 7 26.30 -0.37 25.52
CA GLU A 7 26.94 -1.70 25.37
C GLU A 7 28.46 -1.60 25.62
N ARG A 8 29.11 -0.54 25.12
CA ARG A 8 30.53 -0.25 25.35
C ARG A 8 30.84 0.08 26.82
N ASN A 9 30.09 0.98 27.43
CA ASN A 9 30.28 1.36 28.84
C ASN A 9 30.04 0.20 29.79
N LEU A 10 29.07 -0.67 29.50
CA LEU A 10 28.79 -1.85 30.31
C LEU A 10 29.91 -2.89 30.21
N LEU A 11 30.49 -3.11 29.02
CA LEU A 11 31.69 -3.95 28.85
C LEU A 11 32.93 -3.34 29.51
N ASN A 12 33.06 -2.00 29.53
CA ASN A 12 34.17 -1.32 30.21
C ASN A 12 34.07 -1.45 31.74
N ASN A 13 32.90 -1.19 32.32
CA ASN A 13 32.67 -1.31 33.78
C ASN A 13 32.86 -2.76 34.29
N LEU A 14 32.64 -3.76 33.42
CA LEU A 14 32.93 -5.16 33.72
C LEU A 14 34.44 -5.49 33.73
N ASN A 15 35.28 -4.72 33.02
CA ASN A 15 36.73 -4.98 33.00
C ASN A 15 37.43 -4.56 34.31
N GLU A 16 36.89 -3.59 35.07
CA GLU A 16 37.47 -3.03 36.31
C GLU A 16 37.47 -4.00 37.53
N PHE A 17 37.01 -5.24 37.38
CA PHE A 17 37.22 -6.29 38.39
C PHE A 17 38.73 -6.64 38.48
N GLU A 18 39.48 -5.91 39.30
CA GLU A 18 40.89 -6.18 39.62
C GLU A 18 41.07 -6.64 41.08
N LYS A 19 41.50 -7.89 41.23
CA LYS A 19 42.38 -8.39 42.30
C LYS A 19 42.76 -9.84 42.01
N ASP A 20 44.02 -10.07 41.68
CA ASP A 20 44.56 -11.42 41.60
C ASP A 20 44.86 -11.95 42.99
N TYR A 21 44.48 -13.20 43.23
CA TYR A 21 44.72 -13.87 44.50
C TYR A 21 45.82 -14.92 44.31
N LYS A 22 46.88 -14.81 45.12
CA LYS A 22 48.00 -15.76 45.14
C LYS A 22 47.79 -16.77 46.25
N PHE A 23 48.02 -18.05 45.97
CA PHE A 23 48.03 -19.11 46.98
C PHE A 23 49.22 -20.04 46.81
N VAL A 24 49.58 -20.72 47.91
CA VAL A 24 50.67 -21.70 47.99
C VAL A 24 50.06 -23.08 48.24
N LYS A 25 50.60 -24.14 47.63
CA LYS A 25 50.12 -25.51 47.83
C LYS A 25 50.39 -26.01 49.26
N PRO A 26 49.51 -26.85 49.86
CA PRO A 26 49.67 -27.30 51.25
C PRO A 26 50.90 -28.17 51.53
N SER A 27 51.52 -28.73 50.50
CA SER A 27 52.60 -29.72 50.62
C SER A 27 53.98 -29.14 50.98
N ASN A 28 54.19 -27.83 50.80
CA ASN A 28 55.48 -27.16 51.03
C ASN A 28 55.40 -26.15 52.19
N LEU A 29 54.77 -26.52 53.31
CA LEU A 29 54.61 -25.63 54.48
C LEU A 29 55.86 -25.51 55.37
N ASN A 30 56.91 -26.30 55.12
CA ASN A 30 58.18 -26.21 55.83
C ASN A 30 59.32 -25.79 54.89
N PHE A 31 59.95 -24.66 55.26
CA PHE A 31 61.09 -23.96 54.63
C PHE A 31 60.78 -23.07 53.41
N ASN A 32 61.34 -21.85 53.47
CA ASN A 32 61.30 -20.71 52.55
C ASN A 32 60.44 -20.85 51.27
N ILE A 33 59.27 -20.22 51.29
CA ILE A 33 58.42 -19.97 50.11
C ILE A 33 59.18 -19.04 49.15
N ASN A 34 59.49 -19.51 47.94
CA ASN A 34 60.04 -18.67 46.87
C ASN A 34 58.90 -18.04 46.05
N LYS A 35 59.22 -17.00 45.26
CA LYS A 35 58.22 -16.35 44.38
C LYS A 35 57.57 -17.31 43.38
N ASP A 36 58.29 -18.37 43.01
CA ASP A 36 57.86 -19.36 42.01
C ASP A 36 56.85 -20.40 42.56
N ASP A 37 56.68 -20.47 43.88
CA ASP A 37 55.70 -21.36 44.56
C ASP A 37 54.27 -20.78 44.58
N LEU A 38 54.11 -19.51 44.21
CA LEU A 38 52.83 -18.80 44.20
C LEU A 38 52.10 -19.08 42.89
N LYS A 39 50.97 -19.80 42.95
CA LYS A 39 50.03 -19.83 41.82
C LYS A 39 49.01 -18.69 41.97
N GLU A 40 48.94 -17.88 40.93
CA GLU A 40 47.87 -16.90 40.73
C GLU A 40 46.62 -17.60 40.24
N PHE A 41 45.48 -17.24 40.81
CA PHE A 41 44.15 -17.65 40.35
C PHE A 41 43.26 -16.42 40.36
N SER A 42 42.69 -16.09 39.20
CA SER A 42 41.67 -15.05 39.09
C SER A 42 40.30 -15.70 39.02
N PRO A 43 39.40 -15.50 40.01
CA PRO A 43 38.00 -15.92 39.90
C PRO A 43 37.29 -15.34 38.65
N LYS A 44 37.86 -14.24 38.11
CA LYS A 44 37.53 -13.65 36.81
C LYS A 44 37.58 -14.70 35.69
N ASP A 45 38.62 -15.51 35.59
CA ASP A 45 38.84 -16.40 34.44
C ASP A 45 37.78 -17.50 34.29
N ILE A 46 37.06 -17.84 35.36
CA ILE A 46 35.96 -18.83 35.35
C ILE A 46 34.59 -18.14 35.28
N ILE A 47 34.37 -17.11 36.09
CA ILE A 47 33.04 -16.47 36.22
C ILE A 47 32.78 -15.48 35.07
N TYR A 48 33.80 -14.75 34.63
CA TYR A 48 33.69 -13.70 33.62
C TYR A 48 33.25 -14.20 32.24
N PRO A 49 33.80 -15.32 31.69
CA PRO A 49 33.34 -15.83 30.39
C PRO A 49 31.90 -16.33 30.43
N ILE A 50 31.45 -16.90 31.56
CA ILE A 50 30.09 -17.42 31.74
C ILE A 50 29.09 -16.25 31.81
N ILE A 51 29.33 -15.27 32.69
CA ILE A 51 28.48 -14.08 32.82
C ILE A 51 28.44 -13.30 31.51
N ILE A 52 29.59 -13.01 30.87
CA ILE A 52 29.62 -12.26 29.61
C ILE A 52 28.87 -13.00 28.49
N LYS A 53 28.98 -14.33 28.40
CA LYS A 53 28.29 -15.08 27.35
C LYS A 53 26.77 -15.03 27.53
N LYS A 54 26.25 -15.23 28.75
CA LYS A 54 24.80 -15.15 29.02
C LYS A 54 24.29 -13.71 28.88
N LEU A 55 25.01 -12.73 29.40
CA LEU A 55 24.63 -11.32 29.33
C LEU A 55 24.68 -10.74 27.90
N LYS A 56 25.64 -11.16 27.05
CA LYS A 56 25.62 -10.83 25.61
C LYS A 56 24.42 -11.42 24.88
N LYS A 57 24.01 -12.65 25.22
CA LYS A 57 22.81 -13.28 24.65
C LYS A 57 21.55 -12.48 25.01
N VAL A 58 21.37 -12.16 26.29
CA VAL A 58 20.22 -11.35 26.78
C VAL A 58 20.20 -9.96 26.12
N ILE A 59 21.34 -9.28 25.99
CA ILE A 59 21.41 -7.99 25.27
C ILE A 59 21.04 -8.15 23.79
N GLN A 60 21.48 -9.22 23.12
CA GLN A 60 21.11 -9.47 21.72
C GLN A 60 19.62 -9.77 21.56
N GLU A 61 19.02 -10.54 22.48
CA GLU A 61 17.58 -10.85 22.48
C GLU A 61 16.74 -9.59 22.71
N ILE A 62 17.08 -8.76 23.71
CA ILE A 62 16.42 -7.47 23.96
C ILE A 62 16.59 -6.50 22.77
N LYS A 63 17.78 -6.46 22.16
CA LYS A 63 18.07 -5.62 20.98
C LYS A 63 17.23 -6.06 19.77
N SER A 64 17.09 -7.37 19.56
CA SER A 64 16.22 -7.95 18.54
C SER A 64 14.74 -7.61 18.80
N ASP A 65 14.24 -7.86 20.01
CA ASP A 65 12.85 -7.57 20.39
C ASP A 65 12.53 -6.07 20.31
N PHE A 66 13.45 -5.20 20.74
CA PHE A 66 13.31 -3.75 20.60
C PHE A 66 13.28 -3.33 19.14
N GLN A 67 14.22 -3.81 18.31
CA GLN A 67 14.24 -3.51 16.86
C GLN A 67 12.97 -4.02 16.16
N ASN A 68 12.47 -5.21 16.51
CA ASN A 68 11.28 -5.83 15.95
C ASN A 68 9.95 -5.16 16.36
N ASN A 69 9.94 -4.36 17.44
CA ASN A 69 8.75 -3.62 17.86
C ASN A 69 8.82 -2.15 17.44
N ILE A 70 10.00 -1.52 17.49
CA ILE A 70 10.21 -0.20 16.88
C ILE A 70 9.96 -0.21 15.37
N SER A 71 10.32 -1.30 14.66
CA SER A 71 10.03 -1.42 13.22
C SER A 71 8.53 -1.53 12.90
N LYS A 72 7.69 -1.95 13.85
CA LYS A 72 6.22 -1.95 13.74
C LYS A 72 5.60 -0.60 14.09
N LEU A 73 6.19 0.13 15.04
CA LEU A 73 5.72 1.46 15.46
C LEU A 73 6.12 2.57 14.48
N ASN A 74 7.26 2.45 13.81
CA ASN A 74 7.77 3.47 12.89
C ASN A 74 6.80 3.80 11.72
N PRO A 75 6.13 2.83 11.06
CA PRO A 75 5.06 3.11 10.11
C PRO A 75 3.88 3.89 10.70
N ASN A 76 3.49 3.62 11.95
CA ASN A 76 2.37 4.31 12.61
C ASN A 76 2.75 5.77 12.91
N ILE A 77 3.96 6.01 13.43
CA ILE A 77 4.49 7.35 13.70
C ILE A 77 4.61 8.19 12.41
N ILE A 78 5.11 7.60 11.32
CA ILE A 78 5.15 8.25 9.99
C ILE A 78 3.74 8.46 9.42
N GLY A 79 2.78 7.60 9.80
CA GLY A 79 1.37 7.71 9.45
C GLY A 79 0.71 8.97 10.03
N LEU A 80 1.00 9.34 11.29
CA LEU A 80 0.40 10.49 11.98
C LEU A 80 0.43 11.79 11.16
N ALA A 81 1.60 12.14 10.63
CA ALA A 81 1.75 13.36 9.80
C ALA A 81 0.86 13.30 8.55
N ARG A 82 0.80 12.13 7.89
CA ARG A 82 -0.02 11.92 6.68
C ARG A 82 -1.52 11.96 6.98
N ILE A 83 -1.94 11.47 8.15
CA ILE A 83 -3.33 11.55 8.63
C ILE A 83 -3.72 13.03 8.74
N VAL A 84 -2.93 13.83 9.47
CA VAL A 84 -3.20 15.25 9.67
C VAL A 84 -3.22 16.00 8.33
N GLU A 85 -2.18 15.85 7.50
CA GLU A 85 -2.10 16.49 6.17
C GLU A 85 -3.32 16.17 5.30
N PHE A 86 -3.66 14.88 5.12
CA PHE A 86 -4.72 14.47 4.21
C PHE A 86 -6.13 14.86 4.69
N ASN A 87 -6.38 14.83 6.00
CA ASN A 87 -7.67 15.27 6.56
C ASN A 87 -7.83 16.80 6.41
N LEU A 88 -6.75 17.58 6.55
CA LEU A 88 -6.75 19.02 6.30
C LEU A 88 -6.93 19.35 4.80
N ASP A 89 -6.21 18.66 3.91
CA ASP A 89 -6.40 18.76 2.44
C ASP A 89 -7.85 18.42 2.02
N SER A 90 -8.50 17.53 2.76
CA SER A 90 -9.90 17.14 2.53
C SER A 90 -10.89 18.15 3.09
N SER A 91 -10.63 18.73 4.26
CA SER A 91 -11.37 19.90 4.77
C SER A 91 -11.29 21.07 3.79
N LEU A 92 -10.10 21.42 3.30
CA LEU A 92 -9.91 22.51 2.34
C LEU A 92 -10.70 22.29 1.03
N SER A 93 -10.79 21.03 0.55
CA SER A 93 -11.59 20.71 -0.66
C SER A 93 -13.10 20.95 -0.52
N LYS A 94 -13.59 21.08 0.73
CA LYS A 94 -14.98 21.35 1.10
C LYS A 94 -15.20 22.77 1.62
N PHE A 95 -14.15 23.58 1.71
CA PHE A 95 -14.23 24.94 2.25
C PHE A 95 -14.67 25.92 1.14
N THR A 96 -15.85 26.50 1.31
CA THR A 96 -16.47 27.46 0.38
C THR A 96 -17.18 28.56 1.19
N ASP A 97 -17.62 29.64 0.54
CA ASP A 97 -18.40 30.72 1.19
C ASP A 97 -19.79 30.26 1.69
N ASP A 98 -20.18 29.00 1.43
CA ASP A 98 -21.38 28.41 1.99
C ASP A 98 -21.18 27.94 3.45
N ASN A 99 -22.16 28.26 4.29
CA ASN A 99 -22.12 27.96 5.72
C ASN A 99 -22.24 26.45 6.01
N GLU A 100 -23.00 25.70 5.21
CA GLU A 100 -23.20 24.26 5.43
C GLU A 100 -21.94 23.47 5.05
N GLN A 101 -21.37 23.74 3.88
CA GLN A 101 -20.09 23.16 3.45
C GLN A 101 -18.92 23.55 4.37
N THR A 102 -18.86 24.81 4.85
CA THR A 102 -17.89 25.24 5.86
C THR A 102 -18.03 24.48 7.19
N LEU A 103 -19.25 24.12 7.60
CA LEU A 103 -19.48 23.31 8.80
C LEU A 103 -19.04 21.84 8.60
N GLU A 104 -19.28 21.28 7.42
CA GLU A 104 -18.80 19.94 7.04
C GLU A 104 -17.27 19.88 6.99
N ALA A 105 -16.62 20.87 6.37
CA ALA A 105 -15.16 21.01 6.34
C ALA A 105 -14.55 21.01 7.76
N LYS A 106 -15.11 21.82 8.67
CA LYS A 106 -14.67 21.87 10.07
C LYS A 106 -14.80 20.51 10.77
N LYS A 107 -15.90 19.76 10.56
CA LYS A 107 -16.06 18.41 11.11
C LYS A 107 -15.03 17.41 10.56
N ILE A 108 -14.70 17.51 9.27
CA ILE A 108 -13.65 16.69 8.64
C ILE A 108 -12.29 16.96 9.29
N ALA A 109 -11.91 18.24 9.46
CA ALA A 109 -10.65 18.61 10.11
C ALA A 109 -10.58 18.15 11.58
N ILE A 110 -11.64 18.42 12.35
CA ILE A 110 -11.73 18.09 13.79
C ILE A 110 -11.61 16.58 14.01
N SER A 111 -12.43 15.77 13.32
CA SER A 111 -12.37 14.31 13.46
C SER A 111 -11.06 13.69 12.95
N GLY A 112 -10.39 14.32 11.97
CA GLY A 112 -9.07 13.92 11.52
C GLY A 112 -7.97 14.15 12.57
N LEU A 113 -8.09 15.22 13.36
CA LEU A 113 -7.19 15.52 14.48
C LEU A 113 -7.47 14.61 15.69
N GLU A 114 -8.74 14.31 15.98
CA GLU A 114 -9.13 13.34 17.01
C GLU A 114 -8.55 11.95 16.73
N ARG A 115 -8.75 11.41 15.52
CA ARG A 115 -8.16 10.12 15.13
C ARG A 115 -6.63 10.11 15.22
N ALA A 116 -5.98 11.22 14.84
CA ALA A 116 -4.53 11.35 15.00
C ALA A 116 -4.12 11.40 16.49
N ALA A 117 -4.92 12.00 17.36
CA ALA A 117 -4.68 12.08 18.80
C ALA A 117 -4.86 10.71 19.48
N ASN A 118 -5.96 10.00 19.23
CA ASN A 118 -6.19 8.64 19.74
C ASN A 118 -5.08 7.69 19.25
N LYS A 119 -4.61 7.83 18.01
CA LYS A 119 -3.49 7.04 17.49
C LYS A 119 -2.14 7.35 18.16
N VAL A 120 -1.98 8.52 18.79
CA VAL A 120 -0.83 8.80 19.66
C VAL A 120 -0.98 8.11 21.02
N GLU A 121 -2.19 8.02 21.58
CA GLU A 121 -2.46 7.22 22.79
C GLU A 121 -2.16 5.73 22.54
N ASP A 122 -2.66 5.13 21.45
CA ASP A 122 -2.34 3.75 21.05
C ASP A 122 -0.83 3.47 21.03
N ILE A 123 -0.06 4.36 20.37
CA ILE A 123 1.41 4.24 20.27
C ILE A 123 2.06 4.36 21.65
N ASN A 124 1.48 5.16 22.55
CA ASN A 124 1.98 5.35 23.91
C ASN A 124 1.73 4.09 24.76
N GLU A 125 0.56 3.47 24.66
CA GLU A 125 0.25 2.19 25.32
C GLU A 125 1.14 1.05 24.80
N ASP A 126 1.33 0.94 23.47
CA ASP A 126 2.25 -0.03 22.86
C ASP A 126 3.70 0.12 23.40
N LEU A 127 4.15 1.38 23.61
CA LEU A 127 5.45 1.69 24.20
C LEU A 127 5.52 1.32 25.69
N GLU A 128 4.46 1.52 26.46
CA GLU A 128 4.37 1.06 27.86
C GLU A 128 4.36 -0.46 27.99
N VAL A 129 3.65 -1.16 27.09
CA VAL A 129 3.64 -2.63 27.02
C VAL A 129 5.04 -3.15 26.66
N LEU A 130 5.72 -2.53 25.68
CA LEU A 130 7.09 -2.86 25.32
C LEU A 130 8.07 -2.63 26.47
N TYR A 131 7.95 -1.49 27.18
CA TYR A 131 8.73 -1.16 28.36
C TYR A 131 8.57 -2.21 29.46
N ASN A 132 7.32 -2.55 29.80
CA ASN A 132 7.02 -3.55 30.82
C ASN A 132 7.52 -4.95 30.42
N LYS A 133 7.39 -5.34 29.14
CA LYS A 133 7.93 -6.59 28.62
C LYS A 133 9.46 -6.66 28.79
N ILE A 134 10.19 -5.64 28.34
CA ILE A 134 11.66 -5.58 28.46
C ILE A 134 12.09 -5.65 29.93
N ARG A 135 11.39 -4.93 30.82
CA ARG A 135 11.64 -4.94 32.27
C ARG A 135 11.42 -6.32 32.88
N ILE A 136 10.37 -7.04 32.49
CA ILE A 136 10.08 -8.40 32.99
C ILE A 136 11.12 -9.40 32.48
N THR A 137 11.46 -9.38 31.19
CA THR A 137 12.48 -10.24 30.60
C THR A 137 13.85 -10.05 31.29
N LEU A 138 14.28 -8.79 31.48
CA LEU A 138 15.53 -8.48 32.21
C LEU A 138 15.54 -9.05 33.63
N ASN A 139 14.44 -8.89 34.38
CA ASN A 139 14.35 -9.38 35.76
C ASN A 139 14.37 -10.91 35.84
N ASN A 140 13.72 -11.60 34.91
CA ASN A 140 13.66 -13.07 34.87
C ASN A 140 15.04 -13.67 34.51
N GLU A 141 15.67 -13.19 33.44
CA GLU A 141 17.01 -13.62 33.02
C GLU A 141 18.07 -13.33 34.10
N PHE A 142 17.95 -12.20 34.80
CA PHE A 142 18.82 -11.87 35.94
C PHE A 142 18.63 -12.83 37.12
N LYS A 143 17.39 -13.23 37.41
CA LYS A 143 17.10 -14.21 38.46
C LYS A 143 17.72 -15.57 38.11
N GLU A 144 17.58 -16.01 36.86
CA GLU A 144 18.18 -17.26 36.38
C GLU A 144 19.73 -17.21 36.41
N LEU A 145 20.34 -16.08 36.02
CA LEU A 145 21.78 -15.87 36.14
C LEU A 145 22.27 -15.96 37.60
N LEU A 146 21.51 -15.41 38.56
CA LEU A 146 21.83 -15.53 39.98
C LEU A 146 21.72 -16.99 40.45
N GLU A 147 20.66 -17.70 40.07
CA GLU A 147 20.44 -19.11 40.42
C GLU A 147 21.55 -20.02 39.84
N ASP A 148 22.01 -19.78 38.62
CA ASP A 148 23.19 -20.44 38.02
C ASP A 148 24.47 -20.19 38.81
N LEU A 149 24.72 -18.94 39.23
CA LEU A 149 25.90 -18.59 40.04
C LEU A 149 25.84 -19.22 41.45
N TYR A 150 24.65 -19.33 42.04
CA TYR A 150 24.43 -20.07 43.28
C TYR A 150 24.58 -21.59 43.10
N SER A 151 24.25 -22.17 41.93
CA SER A 151 24.46 -23.60 41.67
C SER A 151 25.96 -23.94 41.54
N LEU A 152 26.73 -23.10 40.82
CA LEU A 152 28.19 -23.19 40.74
C LEU A 152 28.87 -23.12 42.12
N SER A 153 28.32 -22.30 43.04
CA SER A 153 28.80 -22.19 44.43
C SER A 153 28.68 -23.48 45.26
N ASN A 154 27.88 -24.48 44.86
CA ASN A 154 27.77 -25.75 45.58
C ASN A 154 28.87 -26.77 45.22
N ILE A 155 29.57 -26.59 44.09
CA ILE A 155 30.64 -27.50 43.64
C ILE A 155 31.96 -27.21 44.36
N GLU A 156 32.24 -25.96 44.72
CA GLU A 156 33.46 -25.55 45.46
C GLU A 156 33.44 -25.90 46.97
N ARG A 157 32.42 -26.62 47.45
CA ARG A 157 32.19 -26.85 48.90
C ARG A 157 33.21 -27.75 49.60
N LEU A 158 34.31 -28.11 48.93
CA LEU A 158 35.35 -29.02 49.43
C LEU A 158 36.68 -28.35 49.85
N ILE A 159 36.93 -27.05 49.59
CA ILE A 159 38.21 -26.42 49.97
C ILE A 159 38.06 -25.07 50.70
N SER A 160 38.04 -25.16 52.04
CA SER A 160 38.38 -24.13 53.05
C SER A 160 37.41 -22.96 53.34
N VAL A 161 37.12 -22.79 54.63
CA VAL A 161 36.03 -21.96 55.21
C VAL A 161 36.46 -20.49 55.44
N LYS A 162 37.13 -19.85 54.47
CA LYS A 162 37.56 -18.43 54.57
C LYS A 162 37.04 -17.53 53.44
N LEU A 163 35.88 -17.88 52.88
CA LEU A 163 35.33 -17.27 51.66
C LEU A 163 33.94 -16.61 51.80
N GLN A 164 33.38 -16.46 53.00
CA GLN A 164 32.03 -15.87 53.19
C GLN A 164 32.03 -14.32 53.19
N VAL A 165 32.80 -13.69 54.08
CA VAL A 165 32.66 -12.25 54.41
C VAL A 165 33.01 -11.30 53.25
N SER A 166 33.88 -11.74 52.32
CA SER A 166 34.27 -10.95 51.14
C SER A 166 33.43 -11.23 49.88
N LYS A 167 32.79 -12.42 49.76
CA LYS A 167 31.91 -12.74 48.62
C LYS A 167 30.54 -12.06 48.75
N GLU A 168 29.93 -12.03 49.93
CA GLU A 168 28.62 -11.37 50.15
C GLU A 168 28.68 -9.88 49.81
N LYS A 169 29.78 -9.22 50.19
CA LYS A 169 30.01 -7.80 49.91
C LYS A 169 30.13 -7.50 48.42
N ALA A 170 30.86 -8.33 47.67
CA ALA A 170 30.97 -8.18 46.21
C ALA A 170 29.63 -8.43 45.48
N ILE A 171 28.80 -9.35 45.98
CA ILE A 171 27.47 -9.64 45.43
C ILE A 171 26.47 -8.51 45.75
N GLN A 172 26.55 -7.88 46.93
CA GLN A 172 25.77 -6.68 47.26
C GLN A 172 26.21 -5.48 46.42
N GLU A 173 27.52 -5.17 46.35
CA GLU A 173 28.02 -4.04 45.56
C GLU A 173 27.71 -4.19 44.05
N ALA A 174 27.60 -5.42 43.54
CA ALA A 174 27.10 -5.69 42.19
C ALA A 174 25.59 -5.46 42.06
N LYS A 175 24.77 -5.90 43.03
CA LYS A 175 23.32 -5.64 43.06
C LYS A 175 22.99 -4.15 43.09
N ASP A 176 23.63 -3.39 43.96
CA ASP A 176 23.32 -1.98 44.20
C ASP A 176 23.65 -1.12 42.96
N ARG A 177 24.78 -1.39 42.29
CA ARG A 177 25.15 -0.71 41.04
C ARG A 177 24.28 -1.15 39.85
N PHE A 178 23.76 -2.38 39.85
CA PHE A 178 22.82 -2.85 38.83
C PHE A 178 21.41 -2.26 39.00
N GLN A 179 20.97 -1.97 40.25
CA GLN A 179 19.74 -1.20 40.51
C GLN A 179 19.84 0.24 39.99
N LEU A 180 20.98 0.91 40.18
CA LEU A 180 21.24 2.23 39.59
C LEU A 180 21.16 2.20 38.05
N PHE A 181 21.70 1.15 37.42
CA PHE A 181 21.63 0.93 35.97
C PHE A 181 20.20 0.71 35.45
N ILE A 182 19.39 -0.12 36.13
CA ILE A 182 17.97 -0.29 35.79
C ILE A 182 17.22 1.05 35.90
N THR A 183 17.47 1.83 36.95
CA THR A 183 16.85 3.15 37.14
C THR A 183 17.19 4.09 35.98
N GLN A 184 18.44 4.13 35.53
CA GLN A 184 18.89 4.93 34.38
C GLN A 184 18.24 4.52 33.04
N ILE A 185 18.03 3.22 32.80
CA ILE A 185 17.29 2.74 31.61
C ILE A 185 15.82 3.16 31.69
N VAL A 186 15.20 3.04 32.87
CA VAL A 186 13.81 3.46 33.10
C VAL A 186 13.64 4.96 32.86
N ASP A 187 14.57 5.78 33.36
CA ASP A 187 14.49 7.24 33.21
C ASP A 187 14.83 7.70 31.78
N TRP A 188 15.66 6.97 31.02
CA TRP A 188 15.86 7.22 29.59
C TRP A 188 14.60 6.92 28.75
N ILE A 189 13.85 5.87 29.10
CA ILE A 189 12.58 5.56 28.43
C ILE A 189 11.51 6.60 28.79
N LYS A 190 11.43 7.04 30.06
CA LYS A 190 10.60 8.19 30.47
C LYS A 190 10.98 9.49 29.76
N ALA A 191 12.26 9.73 29.49
CA ALA A 191 12.70 10.91 28.74
C ALA A 191 12.23 10.89 27.28
N SER A 192 12.09 9.70 26.68
CA SER A 192 11.51 9.53 25.34
C SER A 192 9.97 9.67 25.34
N TYR A 193 9.32 9.25 26.44
CA TYR A 193 7.88 9.35 26.69
C TYR A 193 7.43 10.80 26.97
N ASN A 194 8.21 11.59 27.69
CA ASN A 194 7.85 12.97 28.05
C ASN A 194 7.89 13.97 26.87
N GLN A 195 8.27 13.54 25.66
CA GLN A 195 8.27 14.38 24.47
C GLN A 195 6.90 14.43 23.76
N THR A 196 5.97 13.48 24.03
CA THR A 196 4.65 13.38 23.38
C THR A 196 3.50 14.02 24.16
N GLN A 197 3.67 14.27 25.46
CA GLN A 197 2.61 14.77 26.36
C GLN A 197 2.22 16.26 26.18
N ILE A 198 2.97 17.07 25.44
CA ILE A 198 2.75 18.53 25.36
C ILE A 198 1.68 18.96 24.32
N VAL A 199 1.23 18.04 23.45
CA VAL A 199 0.22 18.34 22.40
C VAL A 199 -1.22 18.00 22.86
N PHE A 200 -1.36 17.10 23.83
CA PHE A 200 -2.59 16.32 24.02
C PHE A 200 -3.71 17.05 24.79
N GLU A 201 -3.38 17.81 25.83
CA GLU A 201 -4.40 18.44 26.69
C GLU A 201 -5.22 19.55 26.00
N SER A 202 -4.74 20.14 24.89
CA SER A 202 -5.42 21.27 24.22
C SER A 202 -6.56 20.88 23.27
N ILE A 203 -6.63 19.59 22.87
CA ILE A 203 -7.57 19.11 21.83
C ILE A 203 -8.83 18.52 22.48
N ARG A 204 -8.67 17.78 23.58
CA ARG A 204 -9.73 16.99 24.23
C ARG A 204 -10.92 17.80 24.76
N GLU A 205 -10.72 19.05 25.20
CA GLU A 205 -11.83 19.87 25.74
C GLU A 205 -12.81 20.43 24.69
N LYS A 206 -12.47 20.41 23.39
CA LYS A 206 -13.30 21.04 22.33
C LYS A 206 -14.22 20.07 21.58
N VAL A 207 -14.18 18.79 21.91
CA VAL A 207 -14.74 17.69 21.10
C VAL A 207 -16.07 17.14 21.64
N LEU A 208 -16.32 17.25 22.95
CA LEU A 208 -17.50 16.66 23.62
C LEU A 208 -18.82 17.42 23.38
N GLY A 209 -19.09 17.80 22.13
CA GLY A 209 -20.29 18.50 21.72
C GLY A 209 -20.60 18.33 20.25
N ILE A 210 -21.14 17.16 19.86
CA ILE A 210 -22.21 16.90 18.87
C ILE A 210 -22.25 15.38 18.58
N SER A 211 -23.16 14.66 19.22
CA SER A 211 -23.72 13.42 18.64
C SER A 211 -25.13 13.15 19.20
N SER A 212 -26.15 13.21 18.34
CA SER A 212 -27.45 12.59 18.62
C SER A 212 -28.22 12.42 17.31
N LYS A 213 -28.94 11.28 17.20
CA LYS A 213 -29.80 10.83 16.09
C LYS A 213 -29.10 10.24 14.86
N VAL A 214 -28.83 8.94 14.95
CA VAL A 214 -28.92 8.01 13.81
C VAL A 214 -30.24 7.23 13.96
N GLY A 215 -30.92 6.91 12.85
CA GLY A 215 -32.14 6.10 12.81
C GLY A 215 -32.06 5.05 11.70
N LEU A 216 -32.55 3.84 11.98
CA LEU A 216 -32.44 2.63 11.15
C LEU A 216 -33.81 2.23 10.57
N SER A 217 -33.84 1.64 9.37
CA SER A 217 -34.54 0.36 9.05
C SER A 217 -34.49 -0.01 7.56
N SER A 218 -34.63 -1.30 7.24
CA SER A 218 -34.41 -1.95 5.92
C SER A 218 -35.67 -2.70 5.39
N THR A 219 -35.57 -3.31 4.18
CA THR A 219 -36.30 -4.48 3.56
C THR A 219 -36.57 -4.25 2.06
N ASP A 220 -36.73 -5.20 1.11
CA ASP A 220 -36.20 -6.57 0.78
C ASP A 220 -36.78 -6.96 -0.63
N ILE A 221 -36.43 -8.13 -1.24
CA ILE A 221 -37.08 -8.81 -2.42
C ILE A 221 -36.78 -8.18 -3.80
N GLU A 222 -36.67 -8.82 -4.98
CA GLU A 222 -36.28 -10.14 -5.58
C GLU A 222 -36.14 -9.85 -7.12
N LEU A 223 -35.81 -10.73 -8.07
CA LEU A 223 -34.63 -11.60 -8.20
C LEU A 223 -33.47 -10.87 -8.93
N SER A 224 -33.75 -9.71 -9.58
CA SER A 224 -32.75 -8.67 -9.95
C SER A 224 -31.81 -8.35 -8.77
N GLU A 225 -32.30 -8.60 -7.56
CA GLU A 225 -31.61 -8.78 -6.28
C GLU A 225 -30.15 -9.22 -6.34
N ALA A 226 -29.71 -10.20 -7.14
CA ALA A 226 -28.29 -10.57 -7.15
C ALA A 226 -27.38 -9.42 -7.64
N MET A 227 -27.85 -8.66 -8.64
CA MET A 227 -27.18 -7.44 -9.14
C MET A 227 -27.58 -6.19 -8.36
N ALA A 228 -28.83 -6.11 -7.89
CA ALA A 228 -29.31 -5.00 -7.10
C ALA A 228 -28.68 -4.99 -5.69
N ASP A 229 -28.63 -6.10 -4.95
CA ASP A 229 -27.91 -6.25 -3.66
C ASP A 229 -26.39 -6.02 -3.84
N TYR A 230 -25.81 -6.46 -4.96
CA TYR A 230 -24.42 -6.16 -5.32
C TYR A 230 -24.18 -4.64 -5.45
N LEU A 231 -25.06 -3.91 -6.15
CA LEU A 231 -24.98 -2.45 -6.29
C LEU A 231 -25.43 -1.70 -5.01
N VAL A 232 -26.39 -2.23 -4.26
CA VAL A 232 -27.04 -1.60 -3.10
C VAL A 232 -26.24 -1.79 -1.83
N ARG A 233 -25.58 -2.93 -1.57
CA ARG A 233 -24.59 -3.05 -0.49
C ARG A 233 -23.43 -2.10 -0.69
N VAL A 234 -22.94 -2.01 -1.92
CA VAL A 234 -21.95 -0.99 -2.30
C VAL A 234 -22.50 0.38 -1.97
N SER A 235 -23.71 0.76 -2.41
CA SER A 235 -24.27 2.08 -2.13
C SER A 235 -24.49 2.37 -0.64
N SER A 236 -25.07 1.44 0.14
CA SER A 236 -25.59 1.71 1.49
C SER A 236 -24.53 1.61 2.60
N ALA A 237 -23.50 0.77 2.42
CA ALA A 237 -22.29 0.84 3.22
C ALA A 237 -21.47 2.08 2.84
N PHE A 238 -21.28 2.33 1.53
CA PHE A 238 -20.52 3.48 1.05
C PHE A 238 -21.13 4.82 1.49
N GLU A 239 -22.45 5.02 1.39
CA GLU A 239 -23.17 6.22 1.87
C GLU A 239 -22.77 6.58 3.31
N LYS A 240 -22.66 5.57 4.19
CA LYS A 240 -22.28 5.73 5.60
C LYS A 240 -20.78 5.95 5.82
N LEU A 241 -19.92 5.69 4.84
CA LEU A 241 -18.47 5.89 4.99
C LEU A 241 -18.13 7.39 5.14
N PRO A 242 -17.18 7.72 6.02
CA PRO A 242 -16.60 9.06 6.12
C PRO A 242 -16.09 9.58 4.76
N TYR A 243 -16.30 10.87 4.47
CA TYR A 243 -15.91 11.50 3.21
C TYR A 243 -14.42 11.29 2.86
N VAL A 244 -13.55 11.36 3.87
CA VAL A 244 -12.10 11.13 3.74
C VAL A 244 -11.80 9.71 3.25
N TYR A 245 -12.56 8.72 3.74
CA TYR A 245 -12.44 7.32 3.33
C TYR A 245 -12.90 7.12 1.88
N LYS A 246 -14.06 7.71 1.51
CA LYS A 246 -14.57 7.72 0.12
C LYS A 246 -13.53 8.30 -0.85
N ARG A 247 -12.84 9.38 -0.48
CA ARG A 247 -11.84 10.07 -1.31
C ARG A 247 -10.53 9.28 -1.47
N LEU A 248 -10.08 8.54 -0.46
CA LEU A 248 -8.83 7.75 -0.53
C LEU A 248 -8.97 6.46 -1.35
N PHE A 249 -10.19 5.94 -1.43
CA PHE A 249 -10.54 4.70 -2.12
C PHE A 249 -11.37 4.91 -3.38
N SER A 250 -11.56 6.16 -3.83
CA SER A 250 -12.15 6.42 -5.15
C SER A 250 -11.21 5.92 -6.25
N ASN A 251 -11.79 5.49 -7.38
CA ASN A 251 -11.03 4.97 -8.51
C ASN A 251 -10.53 6.10 -9.45
N ASP A 252 -10.25 7.27 -8.87
CA ASP A 252 -9.81 8.45 -9.59
C ASP A 252 -8.31 8.40 -9.90
N GLU A 253 -7.89 9.22 -10.86
CA GLU A 253 -6.48 9.32 -11.25
C GLU A 253 -5.67 9.99 -10.13
N LEU A 254 -4.68 9.27 -9.63
CA LEU A 254 -3.89 9.73 -8.49
C LEU A 254 -2.94 10.84 -8.94
N THR A 255 -2.87 11.91 -8.15
CA THR A 255 -1.85 12.96 -8.25
C THR A 255 -0.88 12.94 -7.08
N ASP A 256 -1.26 12.28 -5.98
CA ASP A 256 -0.51 12.19 -4.72
C ASP A 256 0.43 10.98 -4.70
N THR A 257 1.73 11.25 -4.55
CA THR A 257 2.79 10.25 -4.46
C THR A 257 2.70 9.38 -3.20
N ARG A 258 2.09 9.88 -2.11
CA ARG A 258 1.99 9.19 -0.81
C ARG A 258 1.22 7.87 -0.87
N ILE A 259 0.33 7.72 -1.86
CA ILE A 259 -0.56 6.57 -2.08
C ILE A 259 -0.28 5.79 -3.38
N PHE A 260 0.82 6.12 -4.08
CA PHE A 260 1.26 5.42 -5.29
C PHE A 260 2.37 4.43 -4.95
N ILE A 261 2.04 3.13 -4.94
CA ILE A 261 2.89 2.05 -4.45
C ILE A 261 3.07 0.99 -5.53
N GLY A 262 4.29 0.46 -5.71
CA GLY A 262 4.51 -0.82 -6.42
C GLY A 262 4.68 -0.72 -7.93
N ARG A 263 5.04 0.46 -8.42
CA ARG A 263 5.22 0.76 -9.85
C ARG A 263 6.58 1.39 -10.14
N GLU A 264 7.57 1.11 -9.29
CA GLU A 264 8.90 1.71 -9.33
C GLU A 264 9.62 1.35 -10.64
N ARG A 265 9.49 0.11 -11.12
CA ARG A 265 10.05 -0.34 -12.40
C ARG A 265 9.40 0.34 -13.62
N GLU A 266 8.10 0.58 -13.56
CA GLU A 266 7.35 1.31 -14.58
C GLU A 266 7.73 2.80 -14.59
N LEU A 267 7.90 3.42 -13.41
CA LEU A 267 8.41 4.79 -13.26
C LEU A 267 9.85 4.92 -13.79
N GLU A 268 10.77 4.02 -13.41
CA GLU A 268 12.16 4.02 -13.89
C GLU A 268 12.25 3.97 -15.43
N LYS A 269 11.39 3.19 -16.08
CA LYS A 269 11.31 3.14 -17.55
C LYS A 269 10.78 4.44 -18.14
N PHE A 270 9.76 5.04 -17.53
CA PHE A 270 9.20 6.32 -17.95
C PHE A 270 10.25 7.44 -17.82
N GLU A 271 10.96 7.51 -16.68
CA GLU A 271 12.05 8.45 -16.42
C GLU A 271 13.20 8.26 -17.43
N LYS A 272 13.58 7.01 -17.73
CA LYS A 272 14.58 6.70 -18.76
C LYS A 272 14.14 7.21 -20.14
N ALA A 273 12.88 7.00 -20.52
CA ALA A 273 12.34 7.46 -21.80
C ALA A 273 12.31 8.98 -21.92
N TYR A 274 11.92 9.68 -20.85
CA TYR A 274 11.99 11.13 -20.75
C TYR A 274 13.45 11.65 -20.84
N ASN A 275 14.39 10.98 -20.19
CA ASN A 275 15.81 11.38 -20.21
C ASN A 275 16.45 11.17 -21.59
N TYR A 276 16.14 10.11 -22.32
CA TYR A 276 16.55 9.94 -23.73
C TYR A 276 16.04 11.10 -24.58
N TRP A 277 14.75 11.45 -24.44
CA TRP A 277 14.17 12.58 -25.14
C TRP A 277 14.86 13.90 -24.80
N GLN A 278 15.06 14.20 -23.52
CA GLN A 278 15.75 15.43 -23.10
C GLN A 278 17.15 15.54 -23.73
N ASN A 279 17.87 14.42 -23.83
CA ASN A 279 19.17 14.30 -24.50
C ASN A 279 19.12 14.33 -26.05
N GLN A 280 18.05 14.87 -26.64
CA GLN A 280 17.82 15.03 -28.09
C GLN A 280 17.74 13.72 -28.90
N GLN A 281 17.51 12.59 -28.23
CA GLN A 281 17.22 11.32 -28.90
C GLN A 281 15.71 11.20 -29.17
N ILE A 282 15.35 10.39 -30.16
CA ILE A 282 13.95 10.05 -30.43
C ILE A 282 13.42 9.23 -29.25
N SER A 283 12.22 9.52 -28.77
CA SER A 283 11.59 8.77 -27.68
C SER A 283 10.06 8.82 -27.76
N SER A 284 9.42 7.69 -27.50
CA SER A 284 7.97 7.55 -27.40
C SER A 284 7.63 6.50 -26.34
N ILE A 285 6.58 6.74 -25.56
CA ILE A 285 6.16 5.92 -24.43
C ILE A 285 4.75 5.39 -24.70
N MET A 286 4.57 4.07 -24.54
CA MET A 286 3.29 3.42 -24.56
C MET A 286 3.08 2.63 -23.25
N LEU A 287 2.08 3.05 -22.46
CA LEU A 287 1.70 2.47 -21.18
C LEU A 287 0.56 1.48 -21.37
N ILE A 288 0.80 0.20 -21.12
CA ILE A 288 -0.11 -0.88 -21.48
C ILE A 288 -0.66 -1.51 -20.21
N GLY A 289 -1.97 -1.45 -20.00
CA GLY A 289 -2.59 -1.98 -18.78
C GLY A 289 -4.09 -2.18 -18.90
N GLU A 290 -4.67 -3.05 -18.08
CA GLU A 290 -6.13 -3.18 -17.96
C GLU A 290 -6.74 -1.88 -17.39
N LYS A 291 -8.02 -1.61 -17.69
CA LYS A 291 -8.77 -0.52 -17.05
C LYS A 291 -8.67 -0.64 -15.53
N GLY A 292 -8.32 0.45 -14.82
CA GLY A 292 -8.11 0.44 -13.36
C GLY A 292 -6.74 -0.06 -12.89
N SER A 293 -5.79 -0.36 -13.78
CA SER A 293 -4.42 -0.77 -13.42
C SER A 293 -3.52 0.37 -12.93
N GLY A 294 -3.88 1.63 -13.21
CA GLY A 294 -3.17 2.84 -12.76
C GLY A 294 -2.29 3.53 -13.81
N THR A 295 -2.50 3.30 -15.11
CA THR A 295 -1.75 3.93 -16.22
C THR A 295 -1.76 5.46 -16.15
N SER A 296 -2.94 6.07 -16.09
CA SER A 296 -3.10 7.54 -15.96
C SER A 296 -2.49 8.10 -14.68
N SER A 297 -2.60 7.36 -13.58
CA SER A 297 -1.95 7.71 -12.30
C SER A 297 -0.42 7.72 -12.42
N LEU A 298 0.19 6.74 -13.11
CA LEU A 298 1.63 6.73 -13.37
C LEU A 298 2.07 7.97 -14.18
N ILE A 299 1.30 8.40 -15.18
CA ILE A 299 1.59 9.62 -15.96
C ILE A 299 1.63 10.83 -15.03
N ASN A 300 0.60 11.02 -14.20
CA ASN A 300 0.52 12.13 -13.25
C ASN A 300 1.72 12.13 -12.30
N ILE A 301 2.00 10.99 -11.68
CA ILE A 301 3.07 10.83 -10.69
C ILE A 301 4.45 11.05 -11.32
N ALA A 302 4.71 10.50 -12.49
CA ALA A 302 5.98 10.65 -13.19
C ALA A 302 6.20 12.12 -13.62
N LEU A 303 5.19 12.80 -14.16
CA LEU A 303 5.30 14.20 -14.57
C LEU A 303 5.42 15.15 -13.36
N ASN A 304 4.70 14.90 -12.28
CA ASN A 304 4.84 15.65 -11.02
C ASN A 304 6.25 15.50 -10.44
N LYS A 305 6.83 14.29 -10.49
CA LYS A 305 8.19 14.00 -10.01
C LYS A 305 9.28 14.61 -10.91
N LEU A 306 9.09 14.55 -12.23
CA LEU A 306 10.05 15.06 -13.23
C LEU A 306 9.98 16.58 -13.39
N ASN A 307 8.83 17.19 -13.10
CA ASN A 307 8.53 18.62 -13.25
C ASN A 307 9.10 19.24 -14.54
N PRO A 308 8.68 18.75 -15.73
CA PRO A 308 9.28 19.13 -17.00
C PRO A 308 9.03 20.62 -17.32
N PRO A 309 10.05 21.37 -17.81
CA PRO A 309 9.87 22.76 -18.22
C PRO A 309 9.13 22.90 -19.56
N ASN A 310 8.92 21.80 -20.29
CA ASN A 310 8.26 21.76 -21.59
C ASN A 310 6.73 21.85 -21.43
N LYS A 311 6.04 22.61 -22.31
CA LYS A 311 4.56 22.63 -22.31
C LYS A 311 4.02 21.21 -22.55
N VAL A 312 3.18 20.77 -21.62
CA VAL A 312 2.45 19.49 -21.67
C VAL A 312 1.08 19.74 -22.30
N PHE A 313 0.77 18.97 -23.34
CA PHE A 313 -0.56 18.94 -23.96
C PHE A 313 -1.23 17.62 -23.61
N ARG A 314 -2.44 17.67 -23.05
CA ARG A 314 -3.25 16.50 -22.69
C ARG A 314 -4.70 16.86 -22.87
N ARG A 315 -5.44 16.03 -23.61
CA ARG A 315 -6.89 16.17 -23.79
C ARG A 315 -7.53 14.80 -23.67
N LYS A 316 -8.59 14.70 -22.87
CA LYS A 316 -9.37 13.46 -22.75
C LYS A 316 -10.41 13.42 -23.86
N PHE A 317 -10.28 12.43 -24.73
CA PHE A 317 -11.28 12.13 -25.75
C PHE A 317 -12.36 11.19 -25.19
N HIS A 318 -13.53 11.18 -25.83
CA HIS A 318 -14.69 10.37 -25.44
C HIS A 318 -15.48 9.97 -26.71
N GLY A 319 -15.10 8.87 -27.35
CA GLY A 319 -15.72 8.37 -28.58
C GLY A 319 -14.81 7.37 -29.28
N THR A 320 -14.99 7.17 -30.59
CA THR A 320 -14.03 6.46 -31.43
C THR A 320 -13.68 7.30 -32.67
N ILE A 321 -12.39 7.48 -32.93
CA ILE A 321 -11.82 8.19 -34.09
C ILE A 321 -11.22 7.13 -35.01
N TYR A 322 -12.03 6.56 -35.89
CA TYR A 322 -11.55 5.56 -36.86
C TYR A 322 -11.41 6.12 -38.29
N LYS A 323 -11.86 7.37 -38.54
CA LYS A 323 -11.70 8.08 -39.82
C LYS A 323 -10.62 9.16 -39.76
N GLU A 324 -9.84 9.26 -40.84
CA GLU A 324 -8.73 10.23 -40.94
C GLU A 324 -9.15 11.69 -40.77
N SER A 325 -10.32 12.11 -41.26
CA SER A 325 -10.84 13.48 -41.07
C SER A 325 -10.92 13.85 -39.58
N ASP A 326 -11.47 12.93 -38.80
CA ASP A 326 -11.80 13.12 -37.40
C ASP A 326 -10.52 13.11 -36.54
N LEU A 327 -9.49 12.36 -36.99
CA LEU A 327 -8.15 12.37 -36.40
C LEU A 327 -7.41 13.69 -36.66
N LEU A 328 -7.46 14.21 -37.89
CA LEU A 328 -6.80 15.46 -38.22
C LEU A 328 -7.38 16.62 -37.39
N ASP A 329 -8.70 16.67 -37.25
CA ASP A 329 -9.36 17.68 -36.43
C ASP A 329 -9.05 17.51 -34.94
N TYR A 330 -9.06 16.28 -34.40
CA TYR A 330 -8.61 16.01 -33.03
C TYR A 330 -7.17 16.48 -32.77
N LEU A 331 -6.24 16.27 -33.70
CA LEU A 331 -4.83 16.63 -33.53
C LEU A 331 -4.58 18.15 -33.64
N LYS A 332 -5.30 18.87 -34.51
CA LYS A 332 -5.33 20.35 -34.51
C LYS A 332 -5.71 20.87 -33.12
N ASP A 333 -6.81 20.33 -32.59
CA ASP A 333 -7.43 20.70 -31.33
C ASP A 333 -6.58 20.31 -30.09
N LEU A 334 -5.78 19.25 -30.19
CA LEU A 334 -4.87 18.79 -29.14
C LEU A 334 -3.57 19.62 -29.10
N LEU A 335 -3.04 20.01 -30.26
CA LEU A 335 -1.71 20.64 -30.37
C LEU A 335 -1.76 22.18 -30.46
N GLU A 336 -2.96 22.76 -30.54
CA GLU A 336 -3.24 24.18 -30.75
C GLU A 336 -2.64 24.73 -32.07
N ILE A 337 -2.51 23.87 -33.10
CA ILE A 337 -1.91 24.22 -34.40
C ILE A 337 -3.01 24.74 -35.33
N LYS A 338 -2.85 25.98 -35.82
CA LYS A 338 -3.80 26.61 -36.73
C LYS A 338 -3.65 26.08 -38.16
N ASN A 339 -4.75 25.56 -38.69
CA ASN A 339 -5.00 25.28 -40.12
C ASN A 339 -3.97 24.43 -40.90
N PRO A 340 -3.53 23.25 -40.42
CA PRO A 340 -3.01 22.22 -41.32
C PRO A 340 -4.17 21.59 -42.10
N GLU A 341 -4.17 21.72 -43.42
CA GLU A 341 -5.19 21.12 -44.30
C GLU A 341 -4.91 19.63 -44.60
N SER A 342 -3.71 19.14 -44.28
CA SER A 342 -3.32 17.73 -44.41
C SER A 342 -2.39 17.27 -43.28
N PHE A 343 -2.15 15.96 -43.19
CA PHE A 343 -1.24 15.39 -42.20
C PHE A 343 0.23 15.76 -42.45
N GLU A 344 0.63 15.93 -43.72
CA GLU A 344 1.97 16.36 -44.09
C GLU A 344 2.25 17.78 -43.55
N GLN A 345 1.28 18.69 -43.72
CA GLN A 345 1.35 20.04 -43.14
C GLN A 345 1.38 20.01 -41.60
N LEU A 346 0.63 19.09 -40.97
CA LEU A 346 0.66 18.90 -39.52
C LEU A 346 2.03 18.41 -39.04
N ILE A 347 2.62 17.41 -39.71
CA ILE A 347 3.95 16.86 -39.40
C ILE A 347 5.04 17.92 -39.61
N GLU A 348 4.97 18.71 -40.68
CA GLU A 348 5.87 19.84 -40.92
C GLU A 348 5.74 20.90 -39.83
N ALA A 349 4.51 21.32 -39.48
CA ALA A 349 4.27 22.30 -38.42
C ALA A 349 4.76 21.83 -37.05
N ILE A 350 4.65 20.53 -36.75
CA ILE A 350 5.22 19.92 -35.53
C ILE A 350 6.75 19.92 -35.58
N ASN A 351 7.34 19.60 -36.73
CA ASN A 351 8.80 19.49 -36.85
C ASN A 351 9.51 20.85 -36.90
N ASN A 352 8.79 21.91 -37.23
CA ASN A 352 9.25 23.31 -37.22
C ASN A 352 8.94 24.05 -35.90
N LEU A 353 8.55 23.36 -34.82
CA LEU A 353 8.30 23.99 -33.51
C LEU A 353 9.59 24.53 -32.86
N ASP A 354 9.57 25.79 -32.44
CA ASP A 354 10.69 26.45 -31.73
C ASP A 354 11.13 25.74 -30.44
N ALA A 355 10.20 25.03 -29.80
CA ALA A 355 10.41 24.34 -28.55
C ALA A 355 9.76 22.95 -28.56
N ARG A 356 10.50 21.96 -28.06
CA ARG A 356 10.04 20.58 -27.93
C ARG A 356 8.90 20.48 -26.90
N LYS A 357 7.89 19.64 -27.18
CA LYS A 357 6.65 19.53 -26.39
C LYS A 357 6.45 18.12 -25.83
N ILE A 358 5.66 17.98 -24.77
CA ILE A 358 5.19 16.68 -24.27
C ILE A 358 3.72 16.56 -24.64
N VAL A 359 3.30 15.44 -25.23
CA VAL A 359 1.92 15.23 -25.65
C VAL A 359 1.41 13.89 -25.10
N ILE A 360 0.29 13.96 -24.39
CA ILE A 360 -0.33 12.83 -23.71
C ILE A 360 -1.65 12.50 -24.40
N VAL A 361 -1.76 11.27 -24.89
CA VAL A 361 -2.94 10.74 -25.57
C VAL A 361 -3.36 9.44 -24.89
N GLU A 362 -4.41 9.50 -24.08
CA GLU A 362 -4.93 8.32 -23.37
C GLU A 362 -5.91 7.55 -24.24
N ASN A 363 -5.99 6.24 -24.01
CA ASN A 363 -6.86 5.27 -24.68
C ASN A 363 -6.59 5.18 -26.19
N PHE A 364 -5.43 4.64 -26.59
CA PHE A 364 -5.11 4.42 -28.00
C PHE A 364 -6.14 3.50 -28.70
N GLU A 365 -6.86 2.67 -27.95
CA GLU A 365 -8.01 1.91 -28.42
C GLU A 365 -9.13 2.76 -29.06
N ASP A 366 -9.24 4.05 -28.68
CA ASP A 366 -10.23 4.97 -29.26
C ASP A 366 -9.90 5.31 -30.73
N PHE A 367 -8.70 5.02 -31.26
CA PHE A 367 -8.31 5.30 -32.65
C PHE A 367 -8.59 4.17 -33.66
N PHE A 368 -9.29 3.11 -33.26
CA PHE A 368 -9.70 2.06 -34.18
C PHE A 368 -11.09 1.50 -33.88
N LEU A 369 -11.75 1.03 -34.92
CA LEU A 369 -12.99 0.26 -34.86
C LEU A 369 -12.74 -1.11 -35.52
N ARG A 370 -13.24 -2.20 -34.93
CA ARG A 370 -13.02 -3.56 -35.46
C ARG A 370 -13.93 -3.88 -36.66
N VAL A 371 -13.73 -3.14 -37.74
CA VAL A 371 -14.43 -3.25 -39.03
C VAL A 371 -13.41 -3.19 -40.18
N VAL A 372 -13.85 -3.45 -41.42
CA VAL A 372 -13.05 -3.17 -42.62
C VAL A 372 -12.71 -1.67 -42.65
N ASP A 373 -11.47 -1.34 -42.97
CA ASP A 373 -10.88 0.01 -42.98
C ASP A 373 -10.94 0.79 -41.64
N GLY A 374 -11.43 0.18 -40.57
CA GLY A 374 -11.55 0.79 -39.24
C GLY A 374 -10.23 1.03 -38.49
N PHE A 375 -9.07 0.86 -39.14
CA PHE A 375 -7.73 1.01 -38.55
C PHE A 375 -6.97 2.22 -39.07
N ASP A 376 -7.52 2.96 -40.03
CA ASP A 376 -6.75 3.95 -40.78
C ASP A 376 -6.31 5.13 -39.91
N SER A 377 -7.16 5.56 -38.96
CA SER A 377 -6.75 6.54 -37.94
C SER A 377 -5.64 6.03 -37.02
N ALA A 378 -5.70 4.78 -36.55
CA ALA A 378 -4.63 4.20 -35.75
C ALA A 378 -3.30 4.14 -36.53
N LYS A 379 -3.32 3.69 -37.80
CA LYS A 379 -2.13 3.69 -38.68
C LYS A 379 -1.56 5.10 -38.85
N ARG A 380 -2.42 6.07 -39.16
CA ARG A 380 -2.04 7.47 -39.37
C ARG A 380 -1.48 8.11 -38.11
N MET A 381 -2.05 7.80 -36.95
CA MET A 381 -1.52 8.24 -35.65
C MET A 381 -0.10 7.70 -35.40
N LEU A 382 0.19 6.44 -35.76
CA LEU A 382 1.53 5.85 -35.64
C LEU A 382 2.54 6.48 -36.61
N GLU A 383 2.13 6.83 -37.82
CA GLU A 383 2.95 7.61 -38.77
C GLU A 383 3.32 8.98 -38.20
N ILE A 384 2.36 9.70 -37.62
CA ILE A 384 2.59 11.01 -37.01
C ILE A 384 3.51 10.90 -35.81
N ILE A 385 3.29 9.92 -34.92
CA ILE A 385 4.15 9.68 -33.75
C ILE A 385 5.60 9.44 -34.20
N THR A 386 5.83 8.47 -35.10
CA THR A 386 7.18 8.12 -35.56
C THR A 386 7.86 9.27 -36.30
N SER A 387 7.13 10.02 -37.14
CA SER A 387 7.64 11.18 -37.88
C SER A 387 7.93 12.43 -37.04
N THR A 388 7.50 12.46 -35.77
CA THR A 388 7.62 13.67 -34.91
C THR A 388 8.24 13.42 -33.53
N SER A 389 8.55 12.17 -33.16
CA SER A 389 9.09 11.77 -31.84
C SER A 389 10.47 12.36 -31.47
N LYS A 390 11.09 13.15 -32.35
CA LYS A 390 12.26 13.99 -32.04
C LYS A 390 11.88 15.30 -31.36
N ASN A 391 10.75 15.88 -31.75
CA ASN A 391 10.28 17.20 -31.32
C ASN A 391 9.13 17.11 -30.31
N ILE A 392 8.38 16.02 -30.32
CA ILE A 392 7.36 15.69 -29.31
C ILE A 392 7.79 14.44 -28.53
N LEU A 393 7.66 14.47 -27.20
CA LEU A 393 7.61 13.25 -26.39
C LEU A 393 6.16 12.78 -26.36
N TRP A 394 5.87 11.74 -27.15
CA TRP A 394 4.55 11.11 -27.17
C TRP A 394 4.43 10.14 -25.99
N ILE A 395 3.40 10.34 -25.18
CA ILE A 395 3.07 9.48 -24.03
C ILE A 395 1.64 8.99 -24.23
N LEU A 396 1.47 7.68 -24.42
CA LEU A 396 0.17 7.10 -24.68
C LEU A 396 -0.20 6.03 -23.66
N THR A 397 -1.49 5.80 -23.50
CA THR A 397 -2.01 4.60 -22.80
C THR A 397 -2.75 3.72 -23.80
N CYS A 398 -2.75 2.41 -23.57
CA CYS A 398 -3.55 1.46 -24.34
C CYS A 398 -4.02 0.31 -23.43
N ASN A 399 -5.30 -0.05 -23.54
CA ASN A 399 -5.83 -1.22 -22.86
C ASN A 399 -5.08 -2.49 -23.31
N THR A 400 -4.69 -3.36 -22.36
CA THR A 400 -4.02 -4.64 -22.65
C THR A 400 -4.72 -5.48 -23.73
N PHE A 401 -6.06 -5.50 -23.77
CA PHE A 401 -6.79 -6.27 -24.78
C PHE A 401 -6.70 -5.65 -26.19
N ALA A 402 -6.81 -4.32 -26.28
CA ALA A 402 -6.59 -3.59 -27.52
C ALA A 402 -5.15 -3.74 -27.99
N TRP A 403 -4.18 -3.54 -27.09
CA TRP A 403 -2.76 -3.74 -27.38
C TRP A 403 -2.45 -5.12 -27.97
N ASN A 404 -2.90 -6.18 -27.29
CA ASN A 404 -2.69 -7.55 -27.73
C ASN A 404 -3.33 -7.84 -29.10
N TYR A 405 -4.41 -7.14 -29.45
CA TYR A 405 -5.05 -7.24 -30.76
C TYR A 405 -4.29 -6.45 -31.84
N LEU A 406 -3.98 -5.19 -31.56
CA LEU A 406 -3.27 -4.27 -32.46
C LEU A 406 -1.85 -4.74 -32.77
N ASP A 407 -1.15 -5.39 -31.83
CA ASP A 407 0.18 -5.98 -32.10
C ASP A 407 0.12 -7.18 -33.04
N ARG A 408 -0.94 -8.00 -32.96
CA ARG A 408 -1.15 -9.12 -33.89
C ARG A 408 -1.51 -8.65 -35.30
N VAL A 409 -2.28 -7.56 -35.42
CA VAL A 409 -2.79 -7.06 -36.71
C VAL A 409 -1.82 -6.08 -37.39
N MET A 410 -1.11 -5.25 -36.62
CA MET A 410 -0.30 -4.14 -37.14
C MET A 410 1.13 -4.06 -36.58
N GLN A 411 1.55 -4.98 -35.69
CA GLN A 411 2.89 -4.96 -35.06
C GLN A 411 3.18 -3.64 -34.32
N ILE A 412 2.15 -3.09 -33.67
CA ILE A 412 2.16 -1.77 -33.04
C ILE A 412 3.33 -1.53 -32.07
N LYS A 413 3.87 -2.58 -31.43
CA LYS A 413 5.02 -2.47 -30.52
C LYS A 413 6.25 -1.81 -31.17
N ASP A 414 6.45 -1.98 -32.48
CA ASP A 414 7.68 -1.59 -33.18
C ASP A 414 7.70 -0.08 -33.50
N PHE A 415 6.55 0.60 -33.35
CA PHE A 415 6.41 2.06 -33.47
C PHE A 415 6.74 2.81 -32.17
N PHE A 416 6.91 2.09 -31.05
CA PHE A 416 7.15 2.68 -29.73
C PHE A 416 8.50 2.26 -29.15
N ILE A 417 9.30 3.26 -28.73
CA ILE A 417 10.64 3.01 -28.19
C ILE A 417 10.56 2.43 -26.76
N PHE A 418 9.55 2.83 -25.98
CA PHE A 418 9.33 2.32 -24.63
C PHE A 418 7.92 1.74 -24.46
N ASN A 419 7.82 0.42 -24.57
CA ASN A 419 6.63 -0.35 -24.24
C ASN A 419 6.65 -0.74 -22.74
N ILE A 420 5.78 -0.12 -21.94
CA ILE A 420 5.73 -0.26 -20.48
C ILE A 420 4.43 -0.96 -20.09
N HIS A 421 4.51 -2.27 -19.92
CA HIS A 421 3.39 -3.10 -19.47
C HIS A 421 3.22 -3.05 -17.94
N PHE A 422 2.00 -2.80 -17.49
CA PHE A 422 1.59 -2.86 -16.09
C PHE A 422 1.50 -4.32 -15.64
N ARG A 423 2.51 -4.76 -14.88
CA ARG A 423 2.63 -6.14 -14.41
C ARG A 423 1.73 -6.42 -13.20
N GLU A 424 1.64 -7.69 -12.87
CA GLU A 424 0.96 -8.14 -11.66
C GLU A 424 1.59 -7.49 -10.43
N LEU A 425 0.74 -6.97 -9.55
CA LEU A 425 1.16 -6.52 -8.24
C LEU A 425 1.44 -7.77 -7.42
N GLU A 426 2.62 -7.84 -6.82
CA GLU A 426 2.90 -8.86 -5.80
C GLU A 426 1.88 -8.70 -4.65
N LYS A 427 1.44 -9.80 -4.03
CA LYS A 427 0.44 -9.76 -2.96
C LYS A 427 0.79 -8.74 -1.87
N SER A 428 2.04 -8.74 -1.42
CA SER A 428 2.61 -7.81 -0.45
C SER A 428 2.43 -6.34 -0.86
N VAL A 429 2.60 -6.04 -2.14
CA VAL A 429 2.48 -4.70 -2.71
C VAL A 429 1.02 -4.25 -2.78
N LEU A 430 0.10 -5.15 -3.16
CA LEU A 430 -1.34 -4.88 -3.15
C LEU A 430 -1.85 -4.64 -1.72
N GLU A 431 -1.41 -5.48 -0.77
CA GLU A 431 -1.71 -5.32 0.66
C GLU A 431 -1.21 -3.96 1.20
N VAL A 432 0.05 -3.59 0.93
CA VAL A 432 0.58 -2.28 1.32
C VAL A 432 -0.17 -1.12 0.63
N ALA A 433 -0.53 -1.23 -0.65
CA ALA A 433 -1.26 -0.18 -1.36
C ALA A 433 -2.64 0.10 -0.77
N VAL A 434 -3.32 -0.92 -0.26
CA VAL A 434 -4.61 -0.83 0.43
C VAL A 434 -4.42 -0.31 1.86
N LEU A 435 -3.51 -0.89 2.63
CA LEU A 435 -3.27 -0.52 4.03
C LEU A 435 -2.70 0.90 4.17
N VAL A 436 -1.86 1.38 3.25
CA VAL A 436 -1.39 2.78 3.28
C VAL A 436 -2.54 3.77 3.13
N ARG A 437 -3.53 3.49 2.25
CA ARG A 437 -4.74 4.32 2.14
C ARG A 437 -5.57 4.27 3.40
N HIS A 438 -5.79 3.08 3.95
CA HIS A 438 -6.52 2.93 5.21
C HIS A 438 -5.83 3.70 6.34
N ASN A 439 -4.53 3.53 6.55
CA ASN A 439 -3.79 4.17 7.63
C ASN A 439 -3.78 5.71 7.53
N ILE A 440 -3.86 6.31 6.33
CA ILE A 440 -3.98 7.77 6.15
C ILE A 440 -5.33 8.31 6.65
N THR A 441 -6.36 7.47 6.77
CA THR A 441 -7.66 7.90 7.32
C THR A 441 -7.61 8.14 8.83
N GLY A 442 -6.71 7.43 9.54
CA GLY A 442 -6.62 7.40 10.99
C GLY A 442 -7.59 6.45 11.70
N TYR A 443 -8.45 5.71 10.98
CA TYR A 443 -9.27 4.67 11.60
C TYR A 443 -8.43 3.44 11.99
N ASN A 444 -8.91 2.72 12.99
CA ASN A 444 -8.49 1.36 13.30
C ASN A 444 -9.17 0.35 12.36
N ILE A 445 -8.61 -0.86 12.30
CA ILE A 445 -9.09 -1.95 11.45
C ILE A 445 -9.27 -3.24 12.26
N ALA A 446 -10.45 -3.84 12.13
CA ALA A 446 -10.71 -5.19 12.62
C ALA A 446 -11.25 -6.06 11.49
N PHE A 447 -10.65 -7.23 11.30
CA PHE A 447 -11.17 -8.24 10.39
C PHE A 447 -12.17 -9.15 11.11
N ILE A 448 -13.30 -9.42 10.47
CA ILE A 448 -14.37 -10.30 10.95
C ILE A 448 -14.22 -11.68 10.28
N PRO A 449 -14.22 -12.79 11.05
CA PRO A 449 -14.15 -14.14 10.49
C PRO A 449 -15.44 -14.51 9.75
N SER A 450 -15.33 -15.07 8.55
CA SER A 450 -16.47 -15.69 7.87
C SER A 450 -16.97 -16.91 8.67
N PRO A 451 -18.25 -17.32 8.51
CA PRO A 451 -18.81 -18.48 9.22
C PRO A 451 -18.04 -19.79 8.97
N SER A 452 -17.29 -19.87 7.87
CA SER A 452 -16.41 -20.98 7.52
C SER A 452 -15.08 -20.96 8.30
N ILE A 453 -14.51 -19.78 8.55
CA ILE A 453 -13.29 -19.61 9.36
C ILE A 453 -13.60 -19.80 10.84
N GLU A 454 -14.70 -19.24 11.32
CA GLU A 454 -15.10 -19.31 12.72
C GLU A 454 -15.27 -20.77 13.20
N LYS A 455 -15.72 -21.68 12.32
CA LYS A 455 -15.86 -23.12 12.62
C LYS A 455 -14.53 -23.88 12.72
N GLN A 456 -13.40 -23.30 12.31
CA GLN A 456 -12.12 -24.00 12.29
C GLN A 456 -11.51 -24.17 13.69
N LYS A 457 -11.18 -25.42 14.05
CA LYS A 457 -10.53 -25.77 15.34
C LYS A 457 -9.12 -25.19 15.50
N SER A 458 -8.45 -24.83 14.41
CA SER A 458 -7.17 -24.10 14.39
C SER A 458 -7.37 -22.66 14.84
N TYR A 459 -8.26 -21.93 14.16
CA TYR A 459 -8.56 -20.52 14.42
C TYR A 459 -9.02 -20.27 15.87
N LYS A 460 -9.89 -21.13 16.42
CA LYS A 460 -10.38 -21.01 17.82
C LYS A 460 -9.30 -21.16 18.91
N LYS A 461 -8.08 -21.60 18.57
CA LYS A 461 -6.97 -21.78 19.52
C LYS A 461 -5.96 -20.62 19.54
N LEU A 462 -6.05 -19.72 18.55
CA LEU A 462 -5.19 -18.54 18.44
C LEU A 462 -5.59 -17.49 19.49
N ASP A 463 -4.65 -16.65 19.92
CA ASP A 463 -4.98 -15.42 20.67
C ASP A 463 -5.59 -14.35 19.74
N GLU A 464 -6.15 -13.26 20.29
CA GLU A 464 -6.83 -12.23 19.47
C GLU A 464 -5.89 -11.54 18.45
N ILE A 465 -4.61 -11.38 18.78
CA ILE A 465 -3.61 -10.74 17.90
C ILE A 465 -3.25 -11.71 16.76
N GLU A 466 -3.08 -12.99 17.06
CA GLU A 466 -2.88 -14.06 16.08
C GLU A 466 -4.10 -14.27 15.19
N LYS A 467 -5.32 -14.19 15.74
CA LYS A 467 -6.57 -14.22 14.97
C LYS A 467 -6.63 -13.08 13.97
N GLN A 468 -6.38 -11.84 14.39
CA GLN A 468 -6.42 -10.68 13.48
C GLN A 468 -5.38 -10.81 12.36
N LYS A 469 -4.14 -11.23 12.66
CA LYS A 469 -3.11 -11.52 11.64
C LYS A 469 -3.52 -12.65 10.68
N TYR A 470 -4.16 -13.70 11.19
CA TYR A 470 -4.66 -14.81 10.37
C TYR A 470 -5.76 -14.33 9.41
N LEU A 471 -6.72 -13.56 9.91
CA LEU A 471 -7.82 -13.01 9.12
C LEU A 471 -7.34 -11.99 8.08
N GLN A 472 -6.46 -11.07 8.45
CA GLN A 472 -5.80 -10.14 7.52
C GLN A 472 -5.12 -10.89 6.38
N LYS A 473 -4.34 -11.93 6.71
CA LYS A 473 -3.62 -12.72 5.71
C LYS A 473 -4.57 -13.41 4.72
N GLU A 474 -5.59 -14.11 5.25
CA GLU A 474 -6.63 -14.80 4.48
C GLU A 474 -7.43 -13.82 3.61
N TYR A 475 -7.78 -12.65 4.15
CA TYR A 475 -8.41 -11.56 3.41
C TYR A 475 -7.56 -11.12 2.22
N PHE A 476 -6.28 -10.79 2.44
CA PHE A 476 -5.41 -10.33 1.36
C PHE A 476 -5.04 -11.45 0.36
N ASP A 477 -5.02 -12.72 0.77
CA ASP A 477 -4.89 -13.87 -0.14
C ASP A 477 -6.11 -13.95 -1.09
N ARG A 478 -7.33 -13.78 -0.55
CA ARG A 478 -8.57 -13.72 -1.36
C ARG A 478 -8.62 -12.49 -2.26
N LEU A 479 -8.28 -11.31 -1.73
CA LEU A 479 -8.30 -10.05 -2.47
C LEU A 479 -7.33 -10.07 -3.66
N HIS A 480 -6.10 -10.56 -3.45
CA HIS A 480 -5.11 -10.69 -4.52
C HIS A 480 -5.58 -11.64 -5.61
N LYS A 481 -6.15 -12.80 -5.24
CA LYS A 481 -6.72 -13.77 -6.20
C LYS A 481 -7.85 -13.17 -7.05
N LEU A 482 -8.70 -12.31 -6.47
CA LEU A 482 -9.84 -11.70 -7.17
C LEU A 482 -9.44 -10.50 -8.05
N ALA A 483 -8.51 -9.66 -7.60
CA ALA A 483 -8.13 -8.44 -8.29
C ALA A 483 -6.93 -8.61 -9.26
N SER A 484 -6.01 -9.53 -8.97
CA SER A 484 -4.73 -9.71 -9.66
C SER A 484 -3.98 -8.36 -9.82
N ASN A 485 -3.66 -7.96 -11.06
CA ASN A 485 -2.95 -6.71 -11.38
C ASN A 485 -3.78 -5.42 -11.14
N ASN A 486 -5.09 -5.54 -10.89
CA ASN A 486 -6.03 -4.44 -11.02
C ASN A 486 -6.30 -3.76 -9.67
N ILE A 487 -5.51 -2.72 -9.36
CA ILE A 487 -5.64 -1.97 -8.11
C ILE A 487 -7.02 -1.34 -7.94
N GLY A 488 -7.65 -0.85 -9.02
CA GLY A 488 -9.02 -0.32 -8.95
C GLY A 488 -10.05 -1.37 -8.49
N ILE A 489 -9.94 -2.60 -8.97
CA ILE A 489 -10.77 -3.73 -8.49
C ILE A 489 -10.44 -4.06 -7.03
N ALA A 490 -9.17 -4.04 -6.63
CA ALA A 490 -8.77 -4.31 -5.24
C ALA A 490 -9.34 -3.25 -4.26
N LEU A 491 -9.30 -1.97 -4.63
CA LEU A 491 -9.88 -0.87 -3.83
C LEU A 491 -11.41 -0.95 -3.77
N PHE A 492 -12.06 -1.33 -4.89
CA PHE A 492 -13.51 -1.59 -4.92
C PHE A 492 -13.91 -2.75 -4.00
N LEU A 493 -13.21 -3.89 -4.09
CA LEU A 493 -13.47 -5.06 -3.25
C LEU A 493 -13.19 -4.78 -1.76
N TRP A 494 -12.20 -3.95 -1.45
CA TRP A 494 -11.97 -3.44 -0.10
C TRP A 494 -13.14 -2.63 0.43
N LEU A 495 -13.65 -1.66 -0.34
CA LEU A 495 -14.82 -0.88 0.04
C LEU A 495 -16.07 -1.77 0.23
N ARG A 496 -16.30 -2.75 -0.66
CA ARG A 496 -17.39 -3.73 -0.52
C ARG A 496 -17.27 -4.58 0.75
N SER A 497 -16.05 -4.88 1.18
CA SER A 497 -15.80 -5.75 2.33
C SER A 497 -15.99 -5.06 3.68
N ILE A 498 -16.31 -3.76 3.70
CA ILE A 498 -16.63 -3.03 4.94
C ILE A 498 -18.06 -3.39 5.37
N GLU A 499 -18.17 -4.08 6.49
CA GLU A 499 -19.45 -4.48 7.09
C GLU A 499 -20.04 -3.36 7.95
N SER A 500 -19.17 -2.67 8.70
CA SER A 500 -19.54 -1.48 9.48
C SER A 500 -18.36 -0.52 9.62
N ALA A 501 -18.69 0.76 9.78
CA ALA A 501 -17.77 1.83 10.14
C ALA A 501 -18.39 2.56 11.33
N ASP A 502 -17.64 2.69 12.41
CA ASP A 502 -17.97 3.57 13.54
C ASP A 502 -17.01 4.78 13.57
N GLU A 503 -16.97 5.51 14.68
CA GLU A 503 -16.17 6.75 14.79
C GLU A 503 -14.66 6.48 14.91
N GLU A 504 -14.26 5.26 15.25
CA GLU A 504 -12.86 4.89 15.52
C GLU A 504 -12.37 3.67 14.71
N GLU A 505 -13.25 2.73 14.37
CA GLU A 505 -12.93 1.44 13.75
C GLU A 505 -13.71 1.18 12.44
N ILE A 506 -13.02 0.61 11.46
CA ILE A 506 -13.61 0.02 10.26
C ILE A 506 -13.54 -1.51 10.37
N ARG A 507 -14.71 -2.16 10.32
CA ARG A 507 -14.81 -3.62 10.37
C ARG A 507 -14.94 -4.21 8.98
N ILE A 508 -14.03 -5.13 8.66
CA ILE A 508 -13.90 -5.72 7.32
C ILE A 508 -14.17 -7.21 7.38
N THR A 509 -15.17 -7.68 6.64
CA THR A 509 -15.45 -9.11 6.55
C THR A 509 -14.37 -9.82 5.73
N THR A 510 -13.96 -11.02 6.19
CA THR A 510 -13.15 -11.94 5.39
C THR A 510 -13.93 -12.64 4.28
N ASP A 511 -15.25 -12.46 4.25
CA ASP A 511 -16.13 -13.02 3.23
C ASP A 511 -16.24 -12.10 1.98
N ILE A 512 -15.21 -12.19 1.14
CA ILE A 512 -15.15 -11.50 -0.17
C ILE A 512 -15.86 -12.31 -1.27
N GLU A 513 -16.72 -13.27 -0.92
CA GLU A 513 -17.39 -14.09 -1.93
C GLU A 513 -18.39 -13.27 -2.75
N LEU A 514 -18.39 -13.56 -4.04
CA LEU A 514 -19.13 -12.88 -5.08
C LEU A 514 -19.66 -13.95 -6.01
N ASP A 515 -20.97 -14.16 -5.98
CA ASP A 515 -21.59 -15.10 -6.91
C ASP A 515 -21.68 -14.45 -8.29
N PHE A 516 -20.96 -15.06 -9.23
CA PHE A 516 -20.96 -14.71 -10.65
C PHE A 516 -21.54 -15.86 -11.50
N SER A 517 -22.25 -16.81 -10.89
CA SER A 517 -22.91 -17.93 -11.54
C SER A 517 -23.77 -17.48 -12.73
N PHE A 518 -24.54 -16.39 -12.55
CA PHE A 518 -25.37 -15.76 -13.58
C PHE A 518 -24.60 -15.36 -14.85
N LEU A 519 -23.31 -15.02 -14.75
CA LEU A 519 -22.48 -14.71 -15.93
C LEU A 519 -22.25 -15.95 -16.82
N SER A 520 -22.27 -17.16 -16.24
CA SER A 520 -22.08 -18.39 -16.99
C SER A 520 -23.25 -18.74 -17.93
N GLU A 521 -24.43 -18.18 -17.66
CA GLU A 521 -25.66 -18.35 -18.45
C GLU A 521 -25.73 -17.40 -19.66
N LEU A 522 -24.78 -16.47 -19.79
CA LEU A 522 -24.74 -15.53 -20.91
C LEU A 522 -24.52 -16.25 -22.25
N SER A 523 -25.40 -15.95 -23.21
CA SER A 523 -25.29 -16.44 -24.58
C SER A 523 -24.00 -15.96 -25.25
N ASP A 524 -23.49 -16.72 -26.21
CA ASP A 524 -22.25 -16.37 -26.88
C ASP A 524 -22.35 -15.02 -27.62
N GLN A 525 -23.55 -14.63 -28.09
CA GLN A 525 -23.80 -13.28 -28.63
C GLN A 525 -23.55 -12.18 -27.58
N LYS A 526 -24.11 -12.31 -26.37
CA LYS A 526 -23.84 -11.39 -25.25
C LYS A 526 -22.33 -11.34 -24.94
N LEU A 527 -21.67 -12.50 -24.91
CA LEU A 527 -20.24 -12.60 -24.60
C LEU A 527 -19.34 -11.96 -25.66
N PHE A 528 -19.64 -12.12 -26.95
CA PHE A 528 -18.91 -11.44 -28.01
C PHE A 528 -19.10 -9.92 -27.96
N SER A 529 -20.32 -9.43 -27.67
CA SER A 529 -20.56 -8.01 -27.46
C SER A 529 -19.80 -7.44 -26.26
N ILE A 530 -19.73 -8.17 -25.15
CA ILE A 530 -18.91 -7.80 -23.98
C ILE A 530 -17.40 -7.81 -24.35
N MET A 531 -16.94 -8.78 -25.15
CA MET A 531 -15.57 -8.80 -25.67
C MET A 531 -15.26 -7.56 -26.52
N ALA A 532 -16.17 -7.13 -27.39
CA ALA A 532 -15.99 -5.91 -28.19
C ALA A 532 -15.99 -4.65 -27.32
N LEU A 533 -16.87 -4.56 -26.31
CA LEU A 533 -16.89 -3.46 -25.34
C LEU A 533 -15.64 -3.39 -24.46
N ILE A 534 -15.03 -4.53 -24.11
CA ILE A 534 -13.74 -4.57 -23.42
C ILE A 534 -12.60 -4.18 -24.38
N LEU A 535 -12.66 -4.62 -25.64
CA LEU A 535 -11.64 -4.34 -26.65
C LEU A 535 -11.52 -2.84 -26.99
N HIS A 536 -12.65 -2.14 -27.09
CA HIS A 536 -12.72 -0.70 -27.42
C HIS A 536 -12.90 0.22 -26.20
N ASP A 537 -12.84 -0.33 -24.98
CA ASP A 537 -13.29 0.32 -23.72
C ASP A 537 -14.72 0.89 -23.72
N GLY A 538 -15.48 0.79 -24.81
CA GLY A 538 -16.85 1.24 -24.95
C GLY A 538 -17.26 1.34 -26.41
N LEU A 539 -18.56 1.30 -26.67
CA LEU A 539 -19.13 1.40 -28.02
C LEU A 539 -20.46 2.15 -27.98
N THR A 540 -20.74 2.91 -29.03
CA THR A 540 -22.10 3.29 -29.41
C THR A 540 -22.87 2.08 -29.95
N VAL A 541 -24.19 2.23 -30.09
CA VAL A 541 -25.06 1.21 -30.69
C VAL A 541 -24.70 1.02 -32.18
N GLU A 542 -24.38 2.12 -32.84
CA GLU A 542 -24.04 2.22 -34.26
C GLU A 542 -22.71 1.50 -34.54
N GLU A 543 -21.68 1.75 -33.73
CA GLU A 543 -20.39 1.04 -33.81
C GLU A 543 -20.54 -0.46 -33.56
N HIS A 544 -21.35 -0.86 -32.56
CA HIS A 544 -21.67 -2.27 -32.33
C HIS A 544 -22.39 -2.92 -33.52
N SER A 545 -23.39 -2.24 -34.08
CA SER A 545 -24.13 -2.66 -35.27
C SER A 545 -23.18 -2.90 -36.45
N HIS A 546 -22.18 -2.03 -36.64
CA HIS A 546 -21.16 -2.18 -37.68
C HIS A 546 -20.18 -3.34 -37.40
N ILE A 547 -19.65 -3.48 -36.16
CA ILE A 547 -18.72 -4.55 -35.79
C ILE A 547 -19.32 -5.94 -36.03
N PHE A 548 -20.60 -6.12 -35.67
CA PHE A 548 -21.28 -7.42 -35.76
C PHE A 548 -22.12 -7.61 -37.03
N ASN A 549 -22.16 -6.61 -37.92
CA ASN A 549 -23.04 -6.59 -39.10
C ASN A 549 -24.51 -6.91 -38.76
N LEU A 550 -24.99 -6.37 -37.64
CA LEU A 550 -26.36 -6.49 -37.16
C LEU A 550 -27.16 -5.24 -37.54
N ASN A 551 -28.48 -5.34 -37.61
CA ASN A 551 -29.29 -4.14 -37.73
C ASN A 551 -29.25 -3.33 -36.42
N LEU A 552 -29.56 -2.03 -36.50
CA LEU A 552 -29.45 -1.11 -35.36
C LEU A 552 -30.36 -1.53 -34.20
N LYS A 553 -31.58 -2.01 -34.47
CA LYS A 553 -32.54 -2.41 -33.43
C LYS A 553 -32.09 -3.65 -32.66
N ASP A 554 -31.48 -4.62 -33.33
CA ASP A 554 -30.93 -5.81 -32.67
C ASP A 554 -29.80 -5.42 -31.69
N SER A 555 -28.95 -4.46 -32.10
CA SER A 555 -27.90 -3.90 -31.25
C SER A 555 -28.48 -3.11 -30.07
N GLN A 556 -29.55 -2.32 -30.30
CA GLN A 556 -30.27 -1.61 -29.23
C GLN A 556 -30.86 -2.58 -28.21
N LEU A 557 -31.54 -3.65 -28.67
CA LEU A 557 -32.16 -4.65 -27.81
C LEU A 557 -31.12 -5.42 -26.99
N LEU A 558 -29.98 -5.77 -27.61
CA LEU A 558 -28.89 -6.46 -26.92
C LEU A 558 -28.24 -5.57 -25.85
N PHE A 559 -28.01 -4.29 -26.15
CA PHE A 559 -27.48 -3.33 -25.18
C PHE A 559 -28.49 -2.97 -24.08
N ALA A 560 -29.79 -2.89 -24.39
CA ALA A 560 -30.83 -2.75 -23.38
C ALA A 560 -30.81 -3.94 -22.42
N THR A 561 -30.85 -5.17 -22.95
CA THR A 561 -30.79 -6.40 -22.14
C THR A 561 -29.54 -6.44 -21.25
N LEU A 562 -28.35 -6.16 -21.80
CA LEU A 562 -27.11 -6.11 -21.02
C LEU A 562 -27.06 -4.98 -19.98
N SER A 563 -27.82 -3.90 -20.19
CA SER A 563 -27.93 -2.78 -19.24
C SER A 563 -28.94 -3.10 -18.13
N ASP A 564 -30.03 -3.78 -18.46
CA ASP A 564 -31.02 -4.29 -17.50
C ASP A 564 -30.42 -5.38 -16.61
N ASP A 565 -29.54 -6.23 -17.17
CA ASP A 565 -28.70 -7.20 -16.46
C ASP A 565 -27.62 -6.55 -15.57
N GLY A 566 -27.43 -5.22 -15.61
CA GLY A 566 -26.39 -4.49 -14.88
C GLY A 566 -24.94 -4.71 -15.37
N ILE A 567 -24.77 -5.43 -16.48
CA ILE A 567 -23.47 -5.82 -17.06
C ILE A 567 -22.78 -4.63 -17.75
N ILE A 568 -23.56 -3.75 -18.37
CA ILE A 568 -23.07 -2.53 -19.03
C ILE A 568 -23.82 -1.31 -18.53
N PHE A 569 -23.23 -0.12 -18.68
CA PHE A 569 -23.89 1.14 -18.38
C PHE A 569 -23.62 2.17 -19.48
N LYS A 570 -24.53 3.12 -19.66
CA LYS A 570 -24.41 4.21 -20.63
C LYS A 570 -23.74 5.44 -20.01
N ARG A 571 -22.73 6.00 -20.67
CA ARG A 571 -22.06 7.26 -20.31
C ARG A 571 -21.98 8.15 -21.55
N GLY A 572 -22.81 9.19 -21.59
CA GLY A 572 -23.02 9.96 -22.83
C GLY A 572 -23.68 9.07 -23.88
N ASN A 573 -23.05 8.94 -25.05
CA ASN A 573 -23.52 8.03 -26.11
C ASN A 573 -22.88 6.64 -26.08
N LEU A 574 -21.79 6.45 -25.32
CA LEU A 574 -21.08 5.18 -25.23
C LEU A 574 -21.70 4.28 -24.16
N PHE A 575 -21.83 2.99 -24.47
CA PHE A 575 -22.01 1.94 -23.50
C PHE A 575 -20.64 1.39 -23.10
N LYS A 576 -20.44 1.12 -21.80
CA LYS A 576 -19.19 0.55 -21.25
C LYS A 576 -19.51 -0.59 -20.30
N VAL A 577 -18.65 -1.59 -20.21
CA VAL A 577 -18.78 -2.68 -19.21
C VAL A 577 -18.70 -2.10 -17.80
N ASN A 578 -19.61 -2.54 -16.93
CA ASN A 578 -19.61 -2.20 -15.52
C ASN A 578 -18.26 -2.59 -14.90
N PHE A 579 -17.52 -1.60 -14.38
CA PHE A 579 -16.17 -1.79 -13.88
C PHE A 579 -16.10 -2.86 -12.77
N GLN A 580 -17.15 -2.96 -11.96
CA GLN A 580 -17.24 -3.91 -10.86
C GLN A 580 -17.23 -5.37 -11.36
N LEU A 581 -17.83 -5.62 -12.53
CA LEU A 581 -17.91 -6.93 -13.19
C LEU A 581 -16.76 -7.20 -14.18
N TYR A 582 -15.85 -6.23 -14.37
CA TYR A 582 -14.80 -6.29 -15.39
C TYR A 582 -13.90 -7.53 -15.27
N LYS A 583 -13.36 -7.81 -14.07
CA LYS A 583 -12.45 -8.96 -13.88
C LYS A 583 -13.16 -10.32 -13.97
N PRO A 584 -14.36 -10.53 -13.38
CA PRO A 584 -15.19 -11.71 -13.63
C PRO A 584 -15.46 -11.97 -15.12
N LEU A 585 -15.87 -10.93 -15.86
CA LEU A 585 -16.14 -11.03 -17.30
C LEU A 585 -14.87 -11.37 -18.10
N VAL A 586 -13.74 -10.73 -17.80
CA VAL A 586 -12.43 -11.08 -18.39
C VAL A 586 -12.07 -12.55 -18.14
N ASN A 587 -12.26 -13.05 -16.91
CA ASN A 587 -11.95 -14.43 -16.56
C ASN A 587 -12.88 -15.43 -17.27
N LEU A 588 -14.17 -15.12 -17.40
CA LEU A 588 -15.13 -15.93 -18.15
C LEU A 588 -14.83 -15.97 -19.65
N LEU A 589 -14.49 -14.82 -20.25
CA LEU A 589 -14.11 -14.74 -21.65
C LEU A 589 -12.79 -15.50 -21.92
N ARG A 590 -11.85 -15.50 -20.97
CA ARG A 590 -10.65 -16.35 -21.03
C ARG A 590 -10.97 -17.84 -20.91
N SER A 591 -11.83 -18.26 -19.97
CA SER A 591 -12.18 -19.67 -19.82
C SER A 591 -12.94 -20.23 -21.03
N LYS A 592 -13.70 -19.38 -21.74
CA LYS A 592 -14.33 -19.70 -23.04
C LYS A 592 -13.40 -19.51 -24.26
N ASN A 593 -12.13 -19.14 -24.08
CA ASN A 593 -11.16 -18.83 -25.15
C ASN A 593 -11.58 -17.72 -26.12
N ILE A 594 -12.44 -16.80 -25.70
CA ILE A 594 -12.90 -15.65 -26.50
C ILE A 594 -11.87 -14.51 -26.48
N ILE A 595 -11.10 -14.37 -25.39
CA ILE A 595 -9.97 -13.46 -25.27
C ILE A 595 -8.73 -14.18 -24.72
N HIS A 596 -7.55 -13.58 -24.92
CA HIS A 596 -6.25 -14.09 -24.47
C HIS A 596 -5.55 -13.04 -23.59
#